data_AF-M2VTY8-F1
#
_entry.id   AF-M2VTY8-F1
#
_cell.length_a   1.000
_cell.length_b   1.000
_cell.length_c   1.000
_cell.angle_alpha   90.00
_cell.angle_beta   90.00
_cell.angle_gamma   90.00
#
_symmetry.space_group_name_H-M   'P 1'
#
loop_
_entity.id
_entity.type
_entity.pdbx_description
1 polymer ?
#
loop_
_entity_poly.entity_id
_entity_poly.type
_entity_poly.pdbx_seq_one_letter_code
_entity_poly.pdbx_strand_id
1 'polypeptide(L)'
;MHTMTERRNITKQCKSCLEMNKEQSTASTEELLNPAKLASLQRQYKELLEQFEQTLDKHNRKEMQLRLEKLERNIELEKRSVMTSGLRSLFVVQAIVSLSVGGLLAANKFPFVQEVPLVFRALGFWMVWLFTIPSLRARKPNMAEKNALNVAFLACPVANVVIPFVNKDTFLLWFVNVSVVLSLYGYYFFLSDEAVRAQSQLKIRGILRYLDWGSWR
;
A
#
# COMPACT_ATOMS: atom_id res chain seq x y z
N MET A 1 -24.06 -29.09 36.08
CA MET A 1 -24.79 -27.86 35.70
C MET A 1 -23.87 -26.64 35.45
N HIS A 2 -22.72 -26.49 36.13
CA HIS A 2 -21.82 -25.34 35.94
C HIS A 2 -21.23 -25.16 34.52
N THR A 3 -20.88 -26.25 33.81
CA THR A 3 -20.24 -26.19 32.48
C THR A 3 -21.16 -25.76 31.34
N MET A 4 -22.49 -25.86 31.52
CA MET A 4 -23.48 -25.48 30.51
C MET A 4 -23.78 -23.97 30.55
N THR A 5 -23.73 -23.37 31.74
CA THR A 5 -23.95 -21.93 31.94
C THR A 5 -22.76 -21.12 31.44
N GLU A 6 -21.54 -21.63 31.68
CA GLU A 6 -20.28 -21.03 31.21
C GLU A 6 -20.17 -21.07 29.67
N ARG A 7 -20.54 -22.19 29.02
CA ARG A 7 -20.67 -22.28 27.56
C ARG A 7 -21.61 -21.20 27.01
N ARG A 8 -22.79 -21.04 27.63
CA ARG A 8 -23.79 -20.07 27.17
C ARG A 8 -23.31 -18.62 27.28
N ASN A 9 -22.52 -18.30 28.30
CA ASN A 9 -21.96 -16.96 28.48
C ASN A 9 -20.84 -16.67 27.48
N ILE A 10 -19.93 -17.62 27.26
CA ILE A 10 -18.84 -17.47 26.28
C ILE A 10 -19.41 -17.36 24.87
N THR A 11 -20.37 -18.21 24.49
CA THR A 11 -21.00 -18.13 23.16
C THR A 11 -21.77 -16.81 22.98
N LYS A 12 -22.51 -16.32 24.00
CA LYS A 12 -23.22 -15.03 23.92
C LYS A 12 -22.28 -13.84 23.82
N GLN A 13 -21.22 -13.83 24.63
CA GLN A 13 -20.22 -12.77 24.62
C GLN A 13 -19.44 -12.76 23.29
N CYS A 14 -19.12 -13.93 22.76
CA CYS A 14 -18.49 -14.10 21.45
C CYS A 14 -19.41 -13.64 20.31
N LYS A 15 -20.71 -13.96 20.36
CA LYS A 15 -21.71 -13.56 19.36
C LYS A 15 -21.96 -12.05 19.35
N SER A 16 -22.06 -11.43 20.53
CA SER A 16 -22.18 -9.97 20.68
C SER A 16 -20.90 -9.24 20.21
N CYS A 17 -19.71 -9.77 20.50
CA CYS A 17 -18.45 -9.28 19.95
C CYS A 17 -18.34 -9.46 18.43
N LEU A 18 -18.96 -10.50 17.86
CA LEU A 18 -19.01 -10.77 16.42
C LEU A 18 -19.92 -9.78 15.68
N GLU A 19 -21.08 -9.45 16.25
CA GLU A 19 -22.02 -8.48 15.67
C GLU A 19 -21.49 -7.05 15.74
N MET A 20 -20.93 -6.62 16.89
CA MET A 20 -20.23 -5.32 16.98
C MET A 20 -19.02 -5.26 16.03
N ASN A 21 -18.29 -6.38 15.85
CA ASN A 21 -17.22 -6.44 14.86
C ASN A 21 -17.72 -6.38 13.42
N LYS A 22 -18.95 -6.81 13.11
CA LYS A 22 -19.46 -6.80 11.74
C LYS A 22 -19.74 -5.36 11.27
N GLU A 23 -20.25 -4.51 12.16
CA GLU A 23 -20.43 -3.07 11.96
C GLU A 23 -19.11 -2.29 11.94
N GLN A 24 -18.16 -2.62 12.82
CA GLN A 24 -16.82 -1.99 12.79
C GLN A 24 -15.97 -2.48 11.62
N SER A 25 -16.14 -3.73 11.19
CA SER A 25 -15.37 -4.31 10.07
C SER A 25 -15.73 -3.61 8.77
N THR A 26 -16.98 -3.31 8.44
CA THR A 26 -17.31 -2.66 7.16
C THR A 26 -16.63 -1.30 7.00
N ALA A 27 -16.53 -0.50 8.06
CA ALA A 27 -15.79 0.77 8.05
C ALA A 27 -14.25 0.60 8.11
N SER A 28 -13.76 -0.44 8.79
CA SER A 28 -12.33 -0.72 8.99
C SER A 28 -11.69 -1.52 7.83
N THR A 29 -12.49 -2.25 7.04
CA THR A 29 -12.02 -3.17 5.99
C THR A 29 -11.28 -2.42 4.88
N GLU A 30 -11.68 -1.19 4.53
CA GLU A 30 -10.96 -0.36 3.54
C GLU A 30 -9.63 0.19 4.07
N GLU A 31 -9.50 0.25 5.39
CA GLU A 31 -8.35 0.80 6.10
C GLU A 31 -7.31 -0.27 6.47
N LEU A 32 -7.74 -1.53 6.56
CA LEU A 32 -6.88 -2.67 6.84
C LEU A 32 -5.81 -2.90 5.77
N LEU A 33 -4.63 -3.34 6.22
CA LEU A 33 -3.53 -3.68 5.33
C LEU A 33 -3.88 -4.86 4.41
N ASN A 34 -4.71 -5.81 4.87
CA ASN A 34 -5.15 -6.96 4.10
C ASN A 34 -6.57 -7.42 4.50
N PRO A 35 -7.62 -6.86 3.88
CA PRO A 35 -9.00 -7.20 4.21
C PRO A 35 -9.38 -8.65 3.86
N ALA A 36 -8.82 -9.19 2.78
CA ALA A 36 -9.09 -10.55 2.35
C ALA A 36 -8.59 -11.59 3.38
N LYS A 37 -7.42 -11.33 3.97
CA LYS A 37 -6.85 -12.17 5.03
C LYS A 37 -7.63 -12.04 6.35
N LEU A 38 -8.13 -10.85 6.69
CA LEU A 38 -9.01 -10.70 7.84
C LEU A 38 -10.30 -11.53 7.65
N ALA A 39 -10.92 -11.42 6.47
CA ALA A 39 -12.14 -12.16 6.17
C ALA A 39 -11.92 -13.68 6.20
N SER A 40 -10.78 -14.18 5.71
CA SER A 40 -10.46 -15.61 5.79
C SER A 40 -10.20 -16.07 7.24
N LEU A 41 -9.50 -15.27 8.04
CA LEU A 41 -9.29 -15.55 9.48
C LEU A 41 -10.60 -15.57 10.26
N GLN A 42 -11.53 -14.65 9.97
CA GLN A 42 -12.85 -14.62 10.59
C GLN A 42 -13.70 -15.84 10.22
N ARG A 43 -13.62 -16.31 8.97
CA ARG A 43 -14.29 -17.56 8.54
C ARG A 43 -13.75 -18.76 9.31
N GLN A 44 -12.42 -18.89 9.38
CA GLN A 44 -11.78 -19.98 10.14
C GLN A 44 -12.15 -19.95 11.63
N TYR A 45 -12.25 -18.75 12.23
CA TYR A 45 -12.67 -18.61 13.63
C TYR A 45 -14.10 -19.11 13.84
N LYS A 46 -15.02 -18.77 12.92
CA LYS A 46 -16.42 -19.21 13.00
C LYS A 46 -16.55 -20.72 12.83
N GLU A 47 -15.88 -21.31 11.84
CA GLU A 47 -15.88 -22.76 11.61
C GLU A 47 -15.33 -23.51 12.84
N LEU A 48 -14.25 -23.00 13.44
CA LEU A 48 -13.65 -23.62 14.62
C LEU A 48 -14.54 -23.50 15.86
N LEU A 49 -15.29 -22.40 15.98
CA LEU A 49 -16.26 -22.21 17.06
C LEU A 49 -17.42 -23.20 16.95
N GLU A 50 -17.93 -23.45 15.74
CA GLU A 50 -18.97 -24.45 15.48
C GLU A 50 -18.47 -25.88 15.83
N GLN A 51 -17.22 -26.21 15.49
CA GLN A 51 -16.59 -27.49 15.87
C GLN A 51 -16.40 -27.63 17.39
N PHE A 52 -16.09 -26.53 18.08
CA PHE A 52 -15.94 -26.51 19.54
C PHE A 52 -17.27 -26.76 20.26
N GLU A 53 -18.39 -26.30 19.72
CA GLU A 53 -19.72 -26.55 20.29
C GLU A 53 -20.12 -28.02 20.19
N GLN A 54 -19.79 -28.67 19.07
CA GLN A 54 -20.13 -30.08 18.80
C GLN A 54 -19.25 -31.08 19.56
N THR A 55 -18.02 -30.70 19.93
CA THR A 55 -17.06 -31.59 20.59
C THR A 55 -17.37 -31.80 22.08
N LEU A 56 -17.71 -33.02 22.51
CA LEU A 56 -17.96 -33.33 23.94
C LEU A 56 -16.68 -33.64 24.76
N ASP A 57 -15.59 -34.07 24.11
CA ASP A 57 -14.36 -34.50 24.78
C ASP A 57 -13.55 -33.39 25.44
N LYS A 58 -13.12 -33.61 26.70
CA LYS A 58 -12.34 -32.65 27.50
C LYS A 58 -10.93 -32.38 26.95
N HIS A 59 -10.28 -33.38 26.35
CA HIS A 59 -8.92 -33.25 25.82
C HIS A 59 -8.90 -32.37 24.55
N ASN A 60 -9.76 -32.71 23.58
CA ASN A 60 -9.89 -31.97 22.31
C ASN A 60 -10.38 -30.53 22.54
N ARG A 61 -11.16 -30.29 23.60
CA ARG A 61 -11.58 -28.93 23.99
C ARG A 61 -10.42 -28.00 24.33
N LYS A 62 -9.40 -28.47 25.06
CA LYS A 62 -8.25 -27.62 25.41
C LYS A 62 -7.45 -27.23 24.17
N GLU A 63 -7.27 -28.17 23.24
CA GLU A 63 -6.58 -27.89 21.98
C GLU A 63 -7.37 -26.90 21.11
N MET A 64 -8.69 -27.08 20.99
CA MET A 64 -9.55 -26.16 20.25
C MET A 64 -9.59 -24.76 20.87
N GLN A 65 -9.56 -24.65 22.21
CA GLN A 65 -9.46 -23.36 22.91
C GLN A 65 -8.16 -22.62 22.57
N LEU A 66 -7.02 -23.31 22.59
CA LEU A 66 -5.73 -22.73 22.21
C LEU A 66 -5.71 -22.25 20.75
N ARG A 67 -6.34 -23.01 19.85
CA ARG A 67 -6.48 -22.61 18.44
C ARG A 67 -7.39 -21.39 18.29
N LEU A 68 -8.51 -21.32 19.00
CA LEU A 68 -9.41 -20.16 19.02
C LEU A 68 -8.69 -18.90 19.52
N GLU A 69 -7.96 -19.00 20.63
CA GLU A 69 -7.18 -17.88 21.18
C GLU A 69 -6.08 -17.41 20.22
N LYS A 70 -5.43 -18.35 19.52
CA LYS A 70 -4.42 -18.02 18.50
C LYS A 70 -5.06 -17.32 17.29
N LEU A 71 -6.24 -17.75 16.85
CA LEU A 71 -6.97 -17.08 15.75
C LEU A 71 -7.44 -15.69 16.17
N GLU A 72 -7.95 -15.54 17.39
CA GLU A 72 -8.37 -14.25 17.94
C GLU A 72 -7.19 -13.27 18.01
N ARG A 73 -6.03 -13.71 18.52
CA ARG A 73 -4.79 -12.93 18.50
C ARG A 73 -4.39 -12.52 17.07
N ASN A 74 -4.46 -13.44 16.11
CA ASN A 74 -4.13 -13.12 14.71
C ASN A 74 -5.12 -12.11 14.10
N ILE A 75 -6.41 -12.21 14.43
CA ILE A 75 -7.44 -11.26 14.00
C ILE A 75 -7.14 -9.87 14.59
N GLU A 76 -6.77 -9.79 15.87
CA GLU A 76 -6.44 -8.54 16.53
C GLU A 76 -5.16 -7.92 15.94
N LEU A 77 -4.13 -8.73 15.69
CA LEU A 77 -2.89 -8.27 15.05
C LEU A 77 -3.14 -7.74 13.63
N GLU A 78 -3.97 -8.43 12.84
CA GLU A 78 -4.30 -7.98 11.49
C GLU A 78 -5.14 -6.69 11.52
N LYS A 79 -6.06 -6.55 12.49
CA LYS A 79 -6.81 -5.31 12.72
C LYS A 79 -5.93 -4.15 13.17
N ARG A 80 -4.81 -4.40 13.87
CA ARG A 80 -3.85 -3.35 14.25
C ARG A 80 -2.98 -2.89 13.08
N SER A 81 -2.85 -3.72 12.04
CA SER A 81 -2.21 -3.33 10.78
C SER A 81 -3.17 -2.48 9.94
N VAL A 82 -3.47 -1.27 10.41
CA VAL A 82 -4.28 -0.30 9.69
C VAL A 82 -3.34 0.65 8.97
N MET A 83 -3.47 0.78 7.65
CA MET A 83 -2.93 1.96 6.98
C MET A 83 -4.03 3.01 6.98
N THR A 84 -4.00 3.85 8.02
CA THR A 84 -5.02 4.87 8.26
C THR A 84 -5.14 5.77 7.04
N SER A 85 -6.38 6.13 6.67
CA SER A 85 -6.64 7.03 5.53
C SER A 85 -5.85 8.35 5.64
N GLY A 86 -5.63 8.83 6.88
CA GLY A 86 -4.77 9.97 7.17
C GLY A 86 -3.31 9.81 6.73
N LEU A 87 -2.70 8.63 6.95
CA LEU A 87 -1.32 8.37 6.55
C LEU A 87 -1.18 8.32 5.02
N ARG A 88 -2.20 7.78 4.32
CA ARG A 88 -2.26 7.82 2.85
C ARG A 88 -2.29 9.25 2.33
N SER A 89 -3.07 10.13 2.97
CA SER A 89 -3.14 11.55 2.62
C SER A 89 -1.81 12.26 2.82
N LEU A 90 -1.10 11.99 3.93
CA LEU A 90 0.22 12.58 4.19
C LEU A 90 1.23 12.26 3.08
N PHE A 91 1.25 11.04 2.55
CA PHE A 91 2.12 10.69 1.44
C PHE A 91 1.79 11.44 0.15
N VAL A 92 0.50 11.70 -0.13
CA VAL A 92 0.09 12.50 -1.29
C VAL A 92 0.51 13.96 -1.11
N VAL A 93 0.28 14.52 0.07
CA VAL A 93 0.72 15.88 0.40
C VAL A 93 2.24 15.99 0.26
N GLN A 94 2.99 15.05 0.81
CA GLN A 94 4.44 14.99 0.67
C GLN A 94 4.86 14.91 -0.81
N ALA A 95 4.18 14.10 -1.63
CA ALA A 95 4.46 13.99 -3.06
C ALA A 95 4.23 15.32 -3.78
N ILE A 96 3.11 16.01 -3.53
CA ILE A 96 2.78 17.29 -4.16
C ILE A 96 3.71 18.41 -3.71
N VAL A 97 4.02 18.47 -2.41
CA VAL A 97 4.95 19.45 -1.84
C VAL A 97 6.34 19.24 -2.40
N SER A 98 6.85 18.00 -2.40
CA SER A 98 8.17 17.69 -2.97
C SER A 98 8.25 17.99 -4.46
N LEU A 99 7.20 17.72 -5.23
CA LEU A 99 7.13 18.03 -6.66
C LEU A 99 7.20 19.55 -6.90
N SER A 100 6.40 20.32 -6.15
CA SER A 100 6.31 21.79 -6.26
C SER A 100 7.61 22.47 -5.83
N VAL A 101 8.16 22.09 -4.68
CA VAL A 101 9.43 22.61 -4.17
C VAL A 101 10.56 22.25 -5.14
N GLY A 102 10.59 21.02 -5.64
CA GLY A 102 11.56 20.59 -6.64
C GLY A 102 11.50 21.42 -7.92
N GLY A 103 10.30 21.75 -8.40
CA GLY A 103 10.10 22.60 -9.58
C GLY A 103 10.58 24.04 -9.37
N LEU A 104 10.27 24.64 -8.21
CA LEU A 104 10.74 25.98 -7.85
C LEU A 104 12.26 26.05 -7.76
N LEU A 105 12.89 25.03 -7.16
CA LEU A 105 14.35 24.92 -7.09
C LEU A 105 14.97 24.75 -8.48
N ALA A 106 14.41 23.85 -9.30
CA ALA A 106 14.90 23.60 -10.66
C ALA A 106 14.73 24.81 -11.59
N ALA A 107 13.72 25.64 -11.36
CA ALA A 107 13.45 26.88 -12.09
C ALA A 107 14.27 28.09 -11.63
N ASN A 108 15.10 27.95 -10.58
CA ASN A 108 15.79 29.08 -9.94
C ASN A 108 14.82 30.19 -9.46
N LYS A 109 13.61 29.82 -9.00
CA LYS A 109 12.57 30.76 -8.54
C LYS A 109 12.22 30.54 -7.07
N PHE A 110 13.21 30.23 -6.25
CA PHE A 110 12.96 30.00 -4.83
C PHE A 110 12.72 31.33 -4.12
N PRO A 111 11.67 31.48 -3.31
CA PRO A 111 11.38 32.73 -2.62
C PRO A 111 12.55 33.10 -1.70
N PHE A 112 12.87 34.39 -1.63
CA PHE A 112 13.93 34.98 -0.78
C PHE A 112 15.38 34.67 -1.18
N VAL A 113 15.63 33.96 -2.29
CA VAL A 113 16.99 33.68 -2.78
C VAL A 113 17.14 34.21 -4.20
N GLN A 114 18.13 35.09 -4.44
CA GLN A 114 18.36 35.70 -5.76
C GLN A 114 18.91 34.69 -6.78
N GLU A 115 19.85 33.84 -6.35
CA GLU A 115 20.35 32.73 -7.15
C GLU A 115 20.46 31.47 -6.32
N VAL A 116 19.71 30.44 -6.71
CA VAL A 116 19.77 29.11 -6.13
C VAL A 116 21.07 28.44 -6.60
N PRO A 117 21.94 27.95 -5.71
CA PRO A 117 23.13 27.21 -6.10
C PRO A 117 22.82 25.99 -6.97
N LEU A 118 23.70 25.65 -7.90
CA LEU A 118 23.51 24.54 -8.84
C LEU A 118 23.16 23.22 -8.15
N VAL A 119 23.74 22.95 -6.98
CA VAL A 119 23.46 21.74 -6.18
C VAL A 119 21.98 21.64 -5.81
N PHE A 120 21.36 22.75 -5.40
CA PHE A 120 19.94 22.78 -5.05
C PHE A 120 19.04 22.72 -6.28
N ARG A 121 19.45 23.33 -7.40
CA ARG A 121 18.74 23.18 -8.69
C ARG A 121 18.76 21.73 -9.17
N ALA A 122 19.90 21.06 -9.00
CA ALA A 122 20.06 19.65 -9.33
C ALA A 122 19.18 18.78 -8.42
N LEU A 123 19.22 19.05 -7.11
CA LEU A 123 18.32 18.42 -6.15
C LEU A 123 16.85 18.56 -6.59
N GLY A 124 16.47 19.73 -7.12
CA GLY A 124 15.11 20.01 -7.56
C GLY A 124 14.53 19.00 -8.54
N PHE A 125 15.25 18.63 -9.60
CA PHE A 125 14.78 17.59 -10.52
C PHE A 125 14.92 16.17 -9.95
N TRP A 126 15.93 15.93 -9.10
CA TRP A 126 16.08 14.66 -8.38
C TRP A 126 14.96 14.42 -7.35
N MET A 127 14.29 15.47 -6.84
CA MET A 127 13.19 15.34 -5.89
C MET A 127 12.02 14.52 -6.43
N VAL A 128 11.76 14.56 -7.74
CA VAL A 128 10.70 13.75 -8.36
C VAL A 128 10.97 12.26 -8.13
N TRP A 129 12.22 11.84 -8.34
CA TRP A 129 12.63 10.46 -8.17
C TRP A 129 12.82 10.07 -6.69
N LEU A 130 13.42 10.93 -5.88
CA LEU A 130 13.76 10.65 -4.47
C LEU A 130 12.56 10.74 -3.52
N PHE A 131 11.62 11.65 -3.78
CA PHE A 131 10.53 11.94 -2.84
C PHE A 131 9.15 11.72 -3.45
N THR A 132 8.89 12.21 -4.66
CA THR A 132 7.55 12.12 -5.25
C THR A 132 7.17 10.66 -5.56
N ILE A 133 8.00 9.92 -6.31
CA ILE A 133 7.70 8.53 -6.68
C ILE A 133 7.59 7.61 -5.45
N PRO A 134 8.53 7.61 -4.47
CA PRO A 134 8.43 6.75 -3.29
C PRO A 134 7.23 7.09 -2.42
N SER A 135 6.87 8.37 -2.30
CA SER A 135 5.69 8.79 -1.52
C SER A 135 4.40 8.26 -2.16
N LEU A 136 4.24 8.41 -3.48
CA LEU A 136 3.08 7.85 -4.19
C LEU A 136 3.02 6.32 -4.08
N ARG A 137 4.19 5.65 -4.10
CA ARG A 137 4.28 4.19 -3.94
C ARG A 137 3.87 3.73 -2.54
N ALA A 138 4.14 4.52 -1.50
CA ALA A 138 3.82 4.20 -0.10
C ALA A 138 2.31 4.20 0.19
N ARG A 139 1.49 4.86 -0.64
CA ARG A 139 0.02 4.95 -0.47
C ARG A 139 -0.75 3.64 -0.71
N LYS A 140 -0.07 2.57 -1.13
CA LYS A 140 -0.68 1.35 -1.72
C LYS A 140 -1.50 1.66 -2.97
N PRO A 141 -0.83 2.04 -4.06
CA PRO A 141 -1.50 2.30 -5.32
C PRO A 141 -2.24 1.06 -5.85
N ASN A 142 -3.27 1.29 -6.67
CA ASN A 142 -3.91 0.22 -7.43
C ASN A 142 -2.88 -0.46 -8.35
N MET A 143 -3.14 -1.69 -8.82
CA MET A 143 -2.21 -2.48 -9.63
C MET A 143 -1.67 -1.72 -10.86
N ALA A 144 -2.54 -0.95 -11.54
CA ALA A 144 -2.17 -0.11 -12.67
C ALA A 144 -1.20 1.02 -12.28
N GLU A 145 -1.54 1.75 -11.22
CA GLU A 145 -0.71 2.84 -10.67
C GLU A 145 0.64 2.29 -10.17
N LYS A 146 0.65 1.14 -9.51
CA LYS A 146 1.88 0.45 -9.07
C LYS A 146 2.82 0.18 -10.25
N ASN A 147 2.30 -0.30 -11.37
CA ASN A 147 3.10 -0.58 -12.56
C ASN A 147 3.65 0.70 -13.18
N ALA A 148 2.83 1.75 -13.29
CA ALA A 148 3.27 3.07 -13.75
C ALA A 148 4.44 3.59 -12.90
N LEU A 149 4.33 3.50 -11.58
CA LEU A 149 5.36 3.98 -10.66
C LEU A 149 6.64 3.16 -10.73
N ASN A 150 6.55 1.84 -10.91
CA ASN A 150 7.73 0.99 -11.05
C ASN A 150 8.52 1.32 -12.32
N VAL A 151 7.82 1.57 -13.44
CA VAL A 151 8.46 2.00 -14.69
C VAL A 151 9.03 3.41 -14.53
N ALA A 152 8.29 4.33 -13.91
CA ALA A 152 8.77 5.70 -13.66
C ALA A 152 10.02 5.72 -12.78
N PHE A 153 10.07 4.86 -11.76
CA PHE A 153 11.22 4.74 -10.86
C PHE A 153 12.51 4.33 -11.59
N LEU A 154 12.40 3.57 -12.69
CA LEU A 154 13.53 3.21 -13.54
C LEU A 154 13.82 4.26 -14.62
N ALA A 155 12.77 4.83 -15.22
CA ALA A 155 12.89 5.78 -16.31
C ALA A 155 13.47 7.14 -15.86
N CYS A 156 13.02 7.69 -14.73
CA CYS A 156 13.48 8.98 -14.20
C CYS A 156 15.00 9.07 -13.96
N PRO A 157 15.68 8.13 -13.27
CA PRO A 157 17.13 8.23 -13.05
C PRO A 157 17.90 8.07 -14.36
N VAL A 158 17.43 7.24 -15.30
CA VAL A 158 18.03 7.13 -16.64
C VAL A 158 17.90 8.46 -17.38
N ALA A 159 16.72 9.07 -17.39
CA ALA A 159 16.51 10.40 -17.97
C ALA A 159 17.41 11.46 -17.31
N ASN A 160 17.54 11.45 -15.98
CA ASN A 160 18.39 12.38 -15.24
C ASN A 160 19.87 12.26 -15.56
N VAL A 161 20.33 11.07 -15.95
CA VAL A 161 21.72 10.85 -16.33
C VAL A 161 21.95 11.17 -17.82
N VAL A 162 21.01 10.80 -18.70
CA VAL A 162 21.17 10.93 -20.15
C VAL A 162 20.90 12.36 -20.66
N ILE A 163 19.89 13.04 -20.12
CA ILE A 163 19.47 14.36 -20.63
C ILE A 163 20.54 15.46 -20.45
N PRO A 164 21.31 15.53 -19.34
CA PRO A 164 22.38 16.51 -19.18
C PRO A 164 23.43 16.55 -20.29
N PHE A 165 23.60 15.45 -21.03
CA PHE A 165 24.50 15.41 -22.19
C PHE A 165 23.98 16.20 -23.39
N VAL A 166 22.67 16.42 -23.47
CA VAL A 166 21.99 17.17 -24.54
C VAL A 166 21.60 18.57 -24.06
N ASN A 167 20.93 18.67 -22.91
CA ASN A 167 20.53 19.95 -22.32
C ASN A 167 20.81 19.97 -20.81
N LYS A 168 21.48 21.02 -20.34
CA LYS A 168 21.85 21.25 -18.94
C LYS A 168 20.79 22.03 -18.14
N ASP A 169 19.69 22.42 -18.76
CA ASP A 169 18.60 23.15 -18.13
C ASP A 169 17.89 22.30 -17.06
N THR A 170 18.10 22.66 -15.79
CA THR A 170 17.54 21.93 -14.64
C THR A 170 16.01 21.92 -14.64
N PHE A 171 15.37 23.02 -15.07
CA PHE A 171 13.92 23.09 -15.19
C PHE A 171 13.38 22.13 -16.25
N LEU A 172 14.07 22.01 -17.39
CA LEU A 172 13.69 21.06 -18.43
C LEU A 172 13.80 19.63 -17.91
N LEU A 173 14.85 19.28 -17.17
CA LEU A 173 14.98 17.96 -16.54
C LEU A 173 13.81 17.68 -15.58
N TRP A 174 13.47 18.64 -14.71
CA TRP A 174 12.32 18.49 -13.82
C TRP A 174 11.02 18.25 -14.62
N PHE A 175 10.79 19.04 -15.67
CA PHE A 175 9.62 18.91 -16.53
C PHE A 175 9.56 17.55 -17.23
N VAL A 176 10.69 17.04 -17.73
CA VAL A 176 10.76 15.71 -18.34
C VAL A 176 10.41 14.63 -17.32
N ASN A 177 10.91 14.70 -16.08
CA ASN A 177 10.54 13.73 -15.05
C ASN A 177 9.03 13.76 -14.74
N VAL A 178 8.46 14.96 -14.61
CA VAL A 178 7.02 15.12 -14.39
C VAL A 178 6.25 14.54 -15.58
N SER A 179 6.66 14.84 -16.81
CA SER A 179 6.04 14.32 -18.02
C SER A 179 6.14 12.80 -18.09
N VAL A 180 7.28 12.19 -17.75
CA VAL A 180 7.42 10.72 -17.71
C VAL A 180 6.43 10.11 -16.73
N VAL A 181 6.33 10.66 -15.52
CA VAL A 181 5.36 10.17 -14.52
C VAL A 181 3.93 10.33 -15.05
N LEU A 182 3.55 11.50 -15.55
CA LEU A 182 2.20 11.75 -16.06
C LEU A 182 1.85 10.88 -17.27
N SER A 183 2.78 10.70 -18.22
CA SER A 183 2.59 9.85 -19.40
C SER A 183 2.41 8.39 -19.01
N LEU A 184 3.17 7.89 -18.03
CA LEU A 184 3.00 6.52 -17.53
C LEU A 184 1.69 6.36 -16.77
N TYR A 185 1.31 7.34 -15.95
CA TYR A 185 -0.03 7.36 -15.34
C TYR A 185 -1.12 7.31 -16.41
N GLY A 186 -1.05 8.17 -17.43
CA GLY A 186 -2.02 8.19 -18.53
C GLY A 186 -2.07 6.86 -19.29
N TYR A 187 -0.90 6.29 -19.60
CA TYR A 187 -0.80 5.01 -20.30
C TYR A 187 -1.44 3.86 -19.51
N TYR A 188 -1.14 3.74 -18.22
CA TYR A 188 -1.67 2.68 -17.36
C TYR A 188 -3.09 2.94 -16.83
N PHE A 189 -3.66 4.12 -17.05
CA PHE A 189 -5.04 4.41 -16.61
C PHE A 189 -6.02 4.43 -17.78
N PHE A 190 -5.61 4.93 -18.95
CA PHE A 190 -6.46 5.09 -20.12
C PHE A 190 -6.24 4.04 -21.22
N LEU A 191 -4.99 3.64 -21.49
CA LEU A 191 -4.68 2.73 -22.61
C LEU A 191 -4.63 1.26 -22.19
N SER A 192 -4.68 0.97 -20.89
CA SER A 192 -4.60 -0.37 -20.34
C SER A 192 -5.95 -1.05 -20.17
N ASP A 193 -6.97 -0.67 -20.96
CA ASP A 193 -8.24 -1.39 -21.00
C ASP A 193 -8.01 -2.75 -21.71
N GLU A 194 -8.45 -3.82 -21.05
CA GLU A 194 -8.34 -5.23 -21.46
C GLU A 194 -6.93 -5.83 -21.66
N ALA A 195 -6.08 -5.31 -22.56
CA ALA A 195 -4.87 -5.98 -23.03
C ALA A 195 -3.69 -5.94 -22.05
N VAL A 196 -3.54 -4.84 -21.30
CA VAL A 196 -2.49 -4.71 -20.26
C VAL A 196 -2.92 -5.42 -18.97
N ARG A 197 -4.20 -5.73 -18.73
CA ARG A 197 -4.58 -6.64 -17.63
C ARG A 197 -4.15 -8.09 -17.92
N ALA A 198 -4.21 -8.51 -19.18
CA ALA A 198 -3.68 -9.81 -19.64
C ALA A 198 -2.15 -9.82 -19.80
N GLN A 199 -1.53 -8.69 -20.16
CA GLN A 199 -0.07 -8.55 -20.33
C GLN A 199 0.67 -8.01 -19.08
N SER A 200 -0.03 -7.52 -18.06
CA SER A 200 0.54 -7.37 -16.70
C SER A 200 0.61 -8.71 -15.95
N GLN A 201 -0.11 -9.72 -16.44
CA GLN A 201 0.09 -11.14 -16.19
C GLN A 201 1.13 -11.78 -17.13
N LEU A 202 1.63 -11.09 -18.17
CA LEU A 202 2.88 -11.49 -18.81
C LEU A 202 4.00 -11.16 -17.83
N LYS A 203 4.19 -12.10 -16.89
CA LYS A 203 5.46 -12.55 -16.34
C LYS A 203 6.53 -11.52 -16.63
N ILE A 204 6.72 -10.55 -15.72
CA ILE A 204 7.87 -9.65 -15.75
C ILE A 204 9.10 -10.57 -15.81
N ARG A 205 9.60 -10.85 -17.02
CA ARG A 205 10.64 -11.83 -17.26
C ARG A 205 11.97 -11.10 -17.17
N GLY A 206 12.84 -11.60 -16.30
CA GLY A 206 14.19 -11.07 -16.10
C GLY A 206 14.30 -10.05 -14.98
N ILE A 207 15.10 -9.00 -15.19
CA ILE A 207 15.61 -8.11 -14.14
C ILE A 207 14.51 -7.26 -13.47
N LEU A 208 13.40 -6.96 -14.16
CA LEU A 208 12.29 -6.19 -13.58
C LEU A 208 11.49 -6.99 -12.54
N ARG A 209 11.61 -8.32 -12.47
CA ARG A 209 11.01 -9.11 -11.38
C ARG A 209 11.62 -8.73 -10.03
N TYR A 210 12.88 -8.29 -10.03
CA TYR A 210 13.54 -7.76 -8.84
C TYR A 210 13.05 -6.37 -8.45
N LEU A 211 12.29 -5.66 -9.30
CA LEU A 211 11.65 -4.38 -8.98
C LEU A 211 10.24 -4.55 -8.38
N ASP A 212 9.68 -5.76 -8.40
CA ASP A 212 8.42 -6.09 -7.72
C ASP A 212 8.66 -6.59 -6.29
N TRP A 213 9.08 -5.69 -5.40
CA TRP A 213 9.41 -5.97 -3.99
C TRP A 213 8.18 -6.30 -3.11
N GLY A 214 6.99 -6.45 -3.71
CA GLY A 214 5.73 -6.61 -2.98
C GLY A 214 4.92 -7.86 -3.31
N SER A 215 5.39 -8.76 -4.20
CA SER A 215 4.72 -10.03 -4.52
C SER A 215 5.27 -11.23 -3.74
N TRP A 216 6.17 -11.01 -2.78
CA TRP A 216 6.58 -12.04 -1.82
C TRP A 216 5.56 -12.15 -0.69
N ARG A 217 4.33 -12.59 -1.02
CA ARG A 217 3.37 -13.30 -0.15
C ARG A 217 2.05 -13.54 -0.88
#